data_AF-A0A3M1J7G1-F1
#
_entry.id   AF-A0A3M1J7G1-F1
#
_cell.length_a   1.000
_cell.length_b   1.000
_cell.length_c   1.000
_cell.angle_alpha   90.00
_cell.angle_beta   90.00
_cell.angle_gamma   90.00
#
_symmetry.space_group_name_H-M   'P 1'
#
loop_
_entity.id
_entity.type
_entity.pdbx_description
1 polymer ?
#
loop_
_entity_poly.entity_id
_entity_poly.type
_entity_poly.pdbx_seq_one_letter_code
_entity_poly.pdbx_strand_id
1 'polypeptide(L)'
;MTNRQFAIQLGVVSCFSILALLGLFQIPKLRPYHWLGWISCGLFMVLSVLIFFFGKQSAYSANKHTFTNTVMGFTVGKMVLAVLLIVAYLQLAEPTDKLFIIPFFVVYFIFTAFETYVMMKLGRAGS
;
A
#
# COMPACT_ATOMS: atom_id res chain seq x y z
N MET A 1 -11.14 11.49 10.55
CA MET A 1 -10.31 12.03 9.43
C MET A 1 -11.23 12.38 8.27
N THR A 2 -11.10 13.58 7.68
CA THR A 2 -12.00 14.00 6.59
C THR A 2 -11.52 13.48 5.23
N ASN A 3 -12.42 13.38 4.25
CA ASN A 3 -12.10 12.90 2.90
C ASN A 3 -11.02 13.78 2.23
N ARG A 4 -11.07 15.10 2.45
CA ARG A 4 -10.06 16.06 1.94
C ARG A 4 -8.68 15.81 2.55
N GLN A 5 -8.61 15.58 3.86
CA GLN A 5 -7.35 15.26 4.53
C GLN A 5 -6.76 13.95 4.01
N PHE A 6 -7.61 12.93 3.79
CA PHE A 6 -7.17 11.67 3.19
C PHE A 6 -6.60 11.86 1.78
N ALA A 7 -7.32 12.55 0.90
CA ALA A 7 -6.88 12.78 -0.47
C ALA A 7 -5.53 13.53 -0.53
N ILE A 8 -5.34 14.54 0.31
CA ILE A 8 -4.06 15.27 0.39
C ILE A 8 -2.95 14.36 0.89
N GLN A 9 -3.17 13.62 1.98
CA GLN A 9 -2.14 12.72 2.52
C GLN A 9 -1.79 11.59 1.56
N LEU A 10 -2.79 10.99 0.89
CA LEU A 10 -2.58 10.00 -0.15
C LEU A 10 -1.78 10.59 -1.31
N GLY A 11 -2.12 11.79 -1.77
CA GLY A 11 -1.37 12.49 -2.83
C GLY A 11 0.10 12.74 -2.45
N VAL A 12 0.36 13.16 -1.20
CA VAL A 12 1.73 13.36 -0.69
C VAL A 12 2.49 12.04 -0.63
N VAL A 13 1.88 10.97 -0.10
CA VAL A 13 2.51 9.65 0.02
C VAL A 13 2.75 9.02 -1.35
N SER A 14 1.80 9.16 -2.29
CA SER A 14 2.00 8.74 -3.67
C SER A 14 3.13 9.52 -4.35
N CYS A 15 3.16 10.86 -4.19
CA CYS A 15 4.25 11.68 -4.74
C CYS A 15 5.61 11.27 -4.16
N PHE A 16 5.69 11.06 -2.85
CA PHE A 16 6.89 10.57 -2.17
C PHE A 16 7.31 9.18 -2.67
N SER A 17 6.36 8.27 -2.87
CA SER A 17 6.62 6.92 -3.41
C SER A 17 7.14 6.98 -4.85
N ILE A 18 6.56 7.86 -5.68
CA ILE A 18 7.01 8.10 -7.05
C ILE A 18 8.44 8.63 -7.05
N LEU A 19 8.75 9.62 -6.21
CA LEU A 19 10.10 10.16 -6.08
C LEU A 19 11.10 9.09 -5.61
N ALA A 20 10.72 8.25 -4.65
CA ALA A 20 11.54 7.14 -4.19
C ALA A 20 11.82 6.11 -5.31
N LEU A 21 10.80 5.76 -6.09
CA LEU A 21 10.94 4.88 -7.26
C LEU A 21 11.84 5.51 -8.34
N LEU A 22 11.65 6.79 -8.65
CA LEU A 22 12.51 7.51 -9.60
C LEU A 22 13.97 7.52 -9.17
N GLY A 23 14.23 7.68 -7.87
CA GLY A 23 15.58 7.56 -7.30
C GLY A 23 16.16 6.15 -7.43
N LEU A 24 15.35 5.12 -7.16
CA LEU A 24 15.78 3.72 -7.31
C LEU A 24 16.10 3.34 -8.76
N PHE A 25 15.34 3.85 -9.72
CA PHE A 25 15.54 3.53 -11.14
C PHE A 25 16.77 4.21 -11.77
N GLN A 26 17.43 5.13 -11.06
CA GLN A 26 18.76 5.61 -11.44
C GLN A 26 19.82 4.50 -11.33
N ILE A 27 19.56 3.45 -10.53
CA ILE A 27 20.47 2.32 -10.36
C ILE A 27 20.28 1.35 -11.55
N PRO A 28 21.33 1.09 -12.37
CA PRO A 28 21.21 0.27 -13.59
C PRO A 28 20.65 -1.14 -13.35
N LYS A 29 20.95 -1.73 -12.19
CA LYS A 29 20.46 -3.06 -11.79
C LYS A 29 18.95 -3.10 -11.47
N LEU A 30 18.34 -1.98 -11.11
CA LEU A 30 16.92 -1.90 -10.74
C LEU A 30 16.03 -1.38 -11.87
N ARG A 31 16.64 -0.72 -12.85
CA ARG A 31 15.96 -0.16 -14.01
C ARG A 31 15.08 -1.16 -14.79
N PRO A 32 15.46 -2.44 -14.98
CA PRO A 32 14.60 -3.42 -15.67
C PRO A 32 13.29 -3.71 -14.93
N TYR A 33 13.24 -3.46 -13.63
CA TYR A 33 12.13 -3.82 -12.74
C TYR A 33 11.18 -2.63 -12.49
N HIS A 34 11.22 -1.61 -13.33
CA HIS A 34 10.43 -0.39 -13.14
C HIS A 34 8.93 -0.65 -13.16
N TRP A 35 8.47 -1.52 -14.06
CA TRP A 35 7.07 -1.92 -14.20
C TRP A 35 6.51 -2.52 -12.91
N LEU A 36 7.26 -3.35 -12.21
CA LEU A 36 6.85 -3.88 -10.90
C LEU A 36 6.61 -2.76 -9.89
N GLY A 37 7.51 -1.78 -9.82
CA GLY A 37 7.38 -0.63 -8.92
C GLY A 37 6.12 0.18 -9.21
N TRP A 38 5.86 0.47 -10.50
CA TRP A 38 4.67 1.22 -10.91
C TRP A 38 3.36 0.48 -10.64
N ILE A 39 3.29 -0.81 -10.98
CA ILE A 39 2.12 -1.65 -10.70
C ILE A 39 1.87 -1.72 -9.19
N SER A 40 2.93 -1.93 -8.40
CA SER A 40 2.83 -1.96 -6.93
C SER A 40 2.29 -0.62 -6.40
N CYS A 41 2.82 0.50 -6.89
CA CYS A 41 2.38 1.83 -6.46
C CYS A 41 0.89 2.04 -6.75
N GLY A 42 0.43 1.65 -7.94
CA GLY A 42 -0.99 1.71 -8.29
C GLY A 42 -1.84 0.82 -7.39
N LEU A 43 -1.41 -0.42 -7.17
CA LEU A 43 -2.14 -1.39 -6.33
C LEU A 43 -2.30 -0.89 -4.89
N PHE A 44 -1.21 -0.45 -4.25
CA PHE A 44 -1.27 0.03 -2.87
C PHE A 44 -2.03 1.36 -2.75
N MET A 45 -2.01 2.21 -3.77
CA MET A 45 -2.82 3.41 -3.80
C MET A 45 -4.32 3.07 -3.80
N VAL A 46 -4.75 2.11 -4.63
CA VAL A 46 -6.13 1.62 -4.64
C VAL A 46 -6.48 0.96 -3.31
N LEU A 47 -5.60 0.11 -2.77
CA LEU A 47 -5.81 -0.55 -1.49
C LEU A 47 -5.99 0.46 -0.34
N SER A 48 -5.17 1.52 -0.31
CA SER A 48 -5.28 2.60 0.66
C SER A 48 -6.63 3.33 0.59
N VAL A 49 -7.15 3.53 -0.63
CA VAL A 49 -8.50 4.10 -0.83
C VAL A 49 -9.57 3.17 -0.26
N LEU A 50 -9.49 1.86 -0.54
CA LEU A 50 -10.41 0.87 0.02
C LEU A 50 -10.37 0.87 1.55
N ILE A 51 -9.16 0.82 2.13
CA ILE A 51 -8.97 0.87 3.59
C ILE A 51 -9.63 2.10 4.19
N PHE A 52 -9.50 3.27 3.56
CA PHE A 52 -10.12 4.48 4.08
C PHE A 52 -11.65 4.42 4.07
N PHE A 53 -12.27 3.96 2.98
CA PHE A 53 -13.73 3.88 2.90
C PHE A 53 -14.30 2.83 3.85
N PHE A 54 -13.78 1.60 3.80
CA PHE A 54 -14.23 0.51 4.67
C PHE A 54 -13.88 0.76 6.14
N GLY A 55 -12.69 1.32 6.41
CA GLY A 55 -12.28 1.71 7.77
C GLY A 55 -13.12 2.84 8.35
N LYS A 56 -13.53 3.81 7.52
CA LYS A 56 -14.47 4.86 7.96
C LYS A 56 -15.85 4.26 8.25
N GLN A 57 -16.36 3.40 7.37
CA GLN A 57 -17.66 2.75 7.57
C GLN A 57 -17.67 1.89 8.84
N SER A 58 -16.63 1.11 9.09
CA SER A 58 -16.54 0.24 10.27
C SER A 58 -16.32 1.01 11.57
N ALA A 59 -15.64 2.16 11.53
CA ALA A 59 -15.44 3.02 12.70
C ALA A 59 -16.74 3.63 13.24
N TYR A 60 -17.77 3.81 12.41
CA TYR A 60 -19.10 4.28 12.85
C TYR A 60 -20.07 3.13 13.19
N SER A 61 -19.63 1.87 13.06
CA SER A 61 -20.47 0.74 13.43
C SER A 61 -20.55 0.61 14.95
N ALA A 62 -21.73 0.27 15.47
CA ALA A 62 -21.97 0.16 16.91
C ALA A 62 -21.10 -0.92 17.61
N ASN A 63 -20.48 -1.81 16.83
CA ASN A 63 -19.67 -2.91 17.33
C ASN A 63 -18.17 -2.63 17.14
N LYS A 64 -17.45 -2.42 18.25
CA LYS A 64 -16.00 -2.19 18.27
C LYS A 64 -15.20 -3.33 17.61
N HIS A 65 -15.72 -4.56 17.55
CA HIS A 65 -15.06 -5.69 16.90
C HIS A 65 -15.04 -5.57 15.36
N THR A 66 -16.00 -4.88 14.75
CA THR A 66 -16.09 -4.73 13.29
C THR A 66 -14.94 -3.90 12.73
N PHE A 67 -14.52 -2.86 13.46
CA PHE A 67 -13.34 -2.06 13.08
C PHE A 67 -12.07 -2.91 13.11
N THR A 68 -11.83 -3.64 14.20
CA THR A 68 -10.67 -4.52 14.34
C THR A 68 -10.65 -5.62 13.28
N ASN A 69 -11.79 -6.26 13.00
CA ASN A 69 -11.89 -7.29 11.96
C ASN A 69 -11.62 -6.73 10.57
N THR A 70 -12.07 -5.51 10.28
CA THR A 70 -11.78 -4.81 9.02
C THR A 70 -10.27 -4.55 8.90
N VAL A 71 -9.65 -4.06 9.96
CA VAL A 71 -8.20 -3.81 10.01
C VAL A 71 -7.39 -5.08 9.77
N MET A 72 -7.74 -6.16 10.46
CA MET A 72 -7.10 -7.46 10.28
C MET A 72 -7.33 -8.00 8.86
N GLY A 73 -8.55 -7.91 8.33
CA GLY A 73 -8.90 -8.36 6.99
C GLY A 73 -8.08 -7.66 5.90
N PHE A 74 -7.92 -6.35 5.97
CA PHE A 74 -7.06 -5.62 5.03
C PHE A 74 -5.58 -5.94 5.22
N THR A 75 -5.12 -6.15 6.45
CA THR A 75 -3.72 -6.52 6.72
C THR A 75 -3.39 -7.90 6.14
N VAL A 76 -4.25 -8.89 6.33
CA VAL A 76 -4.07 -10.22 5.75
C VAL A 76 -4.22 -10.17 4.23
N GLY A 77 -5.29 -9.51 3.74
CA GLY A 77 -5.57 -9.38 2.32
C GLY A 77 -4.42 -8.74 1.53
N LYS A 78 -3.80 -7.69 2.08
CA LYS A 78 -2.65 -7.07 1.43
C LYS A 78 -1.40 -7.94 1.42
N MET A 79 -1.18 -8.74 2.47
CA MET A 79 -0.06 -9.68 2.50
C MET A 79 -0.25 -10.78 1.45
N VAL A 80 -1.48 -11.28 1.28
CA VAL A 80 -1.81 -12.22 0.20
C VAL A 80 -1.62 -11.57 -1.16
N LEU A 81 -2.12 -10.36 -1.38
CA LEU A 81 -1.92 -9.62 -2.64
C LEU A 81 -0.44 -9.35 -2.93
N ALA A 82 0.35 -9.02 -1.92
CA ALA A 82 1.79 -8.84 -2.04
C ALA A 82 2.48 -10.11 -2.53
N VAL A 83 2.16 -11.26 -1.91
CA VAL A 83 2.71 -12.56 -2.32
C VAL A 83 2.26 -12.91 -3.74
N LEU A 84 0.97 -12.76 -4.06
CA LEU A 84 0.45 -13.03 -5.40
C LEU A 84 1.13 -12.18 -6.47
N LEU A 85 1.36 -10.89 -6.19
CA LEU A 85 2.01 -9.99 -7.13
C LEU A 85 3.48 -10.36 -7.35
N ILE A 86 4.20 -10.73 -6.29
CA ILE A 86 5.59 -11.22 -6.40
C ILE A 86 5.65 -12.54 -7.19
N VAL A 87 4.76 -13.49 -6.89
CA VAL A 87 4.72 -14.80 -7.58
C VAL A 87 4.34 -14.63 -9.05
N ALA A 88 3.33 -13.81 -9.35
CA ALA A 88 2.94 -13.49 -10.71
C ALA A 88 4.10 -12.85 -11.48
N TYR A 89 4.82 -11.93 -10.84
CA TYR A 89 6.00 -11.33 -11.43
C TYR A 89 7.12 -12.34 -11.70
N LEU A 90 7.41 -13.24 -10.74
CA LEU A 90 8.42 -14.29 -10.91
C LEU A 90 8.12 -15.19 -12.12
N GLN A 91 6.85 -15.54 -12.34
CA GLN A 91 6.44 -16.40 -13.45
C GLN A 91 6.42 -15.68 -14.81
N LEU A 92 6.08 -14.38 -14.84
CA LEU A 92 5.95 -13.62 -16.08
C LEU A 92 7.27 -12.99 -16.55
N ALA A 93 8.11 -12.57 -15.61
CA ALA A 93 9.30 -11.77 -15.87
C ALA A 93 10.61 -12.56 -15.87
N GLU A 94 10.60 -13.75 -15.26
CA GLU A 94 11.80 -14.57 -14.99
C GLU A 94 13.02 -13.73 -14.59
N PRO A 95 12.92 -12.94 -13.50
CA PRO A 95 13.97 -11.99 -13.17
C PRO A 95 15.28 -12.72 -12.87
N THR A 96 16.34 -12.30 -13.55
CA THR A 96 17.69 -12.88 -13.42
C THR A 96 18.29 -12.73 -12.02
N ASP A 97 17.89 -11.71 -11.26
CA ASP A 97 18.39 -11.40 -9.93
C ASP A 97 17.25 -11.12 -8.95
N LYS A 98 17.43 -11.46 -7.67
CA LYS A 98 16.46 -11.18 -6.58
C LYS A 98 16.27 -9.70 -6.27
N LEU A 99 17.03 -8.80 -6.91
CA LEU A 99 16.96 -7.35 -6.69
C LEU A 99 15.64 -6.74 -7.16
N PHE A 100 14.87 -7.44 -7.99
CA PHE A 100 13.55 -7.00 -8.44
C PHE A 100 12.60 -6.69 -7.29
N ILE A 101 12.78 -7.34 -6.14
CA ILE A 101 11.88 -7.17 -4.98
C ILE A 101 12.08 -5.83 -4.25
N ILE A 102 13.21 -5.14 -4.47
CA ILE A 102 13.53 -3.87 -3.80
C ILE A 102 12.49 -2.77 -4.11
N PRO A 103 12.21 -2.41 -5.39
CA PRO A 103 11.20 -1.40 -5.70
C PRO A 103 9.81 -1.76 -5.16
N PHE A 104 9.47 -3.06 -5.15
CA PHE A 104 8.24 -3.55 -4.53
C PHE A 104 8.21 -3.24 -3.02
N PHE A 105 9.26 -3.62 -2.28
CA PHE A 105 9.30 -3.42 -0.83
C PHE A 105 9.30 -1.94 -0.43
N VAL A 106 9.98 -1.08 -1.19
CA VAL A 106 9.97 0.37 -0.91
C VAL A 106 8.55 0.91 -0.95
N VAL A 107 7.79 0.59 -2.00
CA VAL A 107 6.38 0.98 -2.10
C VAL A 107 5.56 0.35 -0.97
N TYR A 108 5.73 -0.96 -0.76
CA TYR A 108 5.01 -1.71 0.29
C TYR A 108 5.18 -1.07 1.67
N PHE A 109 6.40 -0.70 2.06
CA PHE A 109 6.66 -0.11 3.37
C PHE A 109 6.11 1.30 3.49
N ILE A 110 6.27 2.13 2.47
CA ILE A 110 5.75 3.51 2.47
C ILE A 110 4.23 3.49 2.62
N PHE A 111 3.53 2.71 1.81
CA PHE A 111 2.08 2.60 1.89
C PHE A 111 1.62 1.89 3.15
N THR A 112 2.33 0.87 3.63
CA THR A 112 1.98 0.20 4.89
C THR A 112 2.06 1.16 6.08
N ALA A 113 3.10 1.97 6.17
CA ALA A 113 3.21 2.97 7.23
C ALA A 113 2.05 3.98 7.16
N PHE A 114 1.70 4.42 5.96
CA PHE A 114 0.56 5.32 5.74
C PHE A 114 -0.78 4.68 6.11
N GLU A 115 -1.05 3.45 5.67
CA GLU A 115 -2.28 2.70 5.98
C GLU A 115 -2.44 2.51 7.49
N THR A 116 -1.37 2.10 8.18
CA THR A 116 -1.38 1.97 9.64
C THR A 116 -1.70 3.30 10.31
N TYR A 117 -1.09 4.41 9.85
CA TYR A 117 -1.41 5.74 10.36
C TYR A 117 -2.89 6.12 10.15
N VAL A 118 -3.43 5.87 8.95
CA VAL A 118 -4.84 6.14 8.62
C VAL A 118 -5.77 5.33 9.51
N MET A 119 -5.51 4.03 9.66
CA MET A 119 -6.29 3.14 10.53
C MET A 119 -6.25 3.59 11.98
N MET A 120 -5.08 3.92 12.53
CA MET A 120 -4.98 4.43 13.91
C MET A 120 -5.80 5.72 14.10
N LYS A 121 -5.79 6.61 13.11
CA LYS A 121 -6.54 7.88 13.16
C LYS A 121 -8.05 7.67 13.00
N LEU A 122 -8.48 6.70 12.19
CA LEU A 122 -9.90 6.33 12.07
C LEU A 122 -10.42 5.65 13.34
N GLY A 123 -9.64 4.73 13.91
CA GLY A 123 -10.01 4.02 15.14
C GLY A 123 -10.19 4.96 16.33
N ARG A 124 -9.33 5.99 16.48
CA ARG A 124 -9.48 7.03 17.52
C ARG A 124 -10.68 7.97 17.31
N ALA A 125 -11.15 8.12 16.07
CA ALA A 125 -12.25 9.03 15.75
C ALA A 125 -13.63 8.38 15.92
N GLY A 126 -13.70 7.04 15.94
CA GLY A 126 -14.92 6.27 16.19
C GLY A 126 -15.02 5.68 17.61
N SER A 127 -13.99 5.86 18.44
CA SER A 127 -13.95 5.44 19.85
C SER A 127 -14.37 6.55 20.80
#